data_AF-A0A6S7G7Z9-F1
#
_entry.id   AF-A0A6S7G7Z9-F1
#
_cell.length_a   1.000
_cell.length_b   1.000
_cell.length_c   1.000
_cell.angle_alpha   90.00
_cell.angle_beta   90.00
_cell.angle_gamma   90.00
#
_symmetry.space_group_name_H-M   'P 1'
#
loop_
_entity.id
_entity.type
_entity.pdbx_description
1 polymer ?
#
loop_
_entity_poly.entity_id
_entity_poly.type
_entity_poly.pdbx_seq_one_letter_code
_entity_poly.pdbx_strand_id
1 'polypeptide(L)'
;MLQCTECEMWRLLFTKNKLKPAQKTQLTNVLGDDVEYTCGATLEEFEWPENFPTVFIRDHTCYDKIEKLYYSCDYEDICIYCSKDSNLVEIEDNVFYPQCQECINKGRNKIA
;
A
#
# COMPACT_ATOMS: atom_id res chain seq x y z
N MET A 1 6.98 -1.10 5.97
CA MET A 1 6.41 -1.59 4.70
C MET A 1 7.08 -2.92 4.41
N LEU A 2 6.42 -3.79 3.66
CA LEU A 2 7.01 -5.04 3.19
C LEU A 2 7.01 -5.05 1.66
N GLN A 3 8.05 -5.60 1.06
CA GLN A 3 8.09 -5.79 -0.39
C GLN A 3 7.69 -7.23 -0.71
N CYS A 4 6.77 -7.40 -1.65
CA CYS A 4 6.44 -8.73 -2.17
C CYS A 4 7.63 -9.29 -2.95
N THR A 5 8.09 -10.49 -2.62
CA THR A 5 9.19 -11.17 -3.32
C THR A 5 8.79 -11.63 -4.73
N GLU A 6 7.49 -11.80 -5.00
CA GLU A 6 7.01 -12.23 -6.33
C GLU A 6 6.77 -11.08 -7.31
N CYS A 7 6.13 -9.98 -6.87
CA CYS A 7 5.74 -8.87 -7.75
C CYS A 7 6.51 -7.58 -7.50
N GLU A 8 7.47 -7.59 -6.56
CA GLU A 8 8.36 -6.48 -6.19
C GLU A 8 7.63 -5.21 -5.70
N MET A 9 6.32 -5.28 -5.46
CA MET A 9 5.54 -4.14 -5.00
C MET A 9 5.60 -3.99 -3.49
N TRP A 10 5.70 -2.75 -3.04
CA TRP A 10 5.64 -2.38 -1.63
C TRP A 10 4.20 -2.39 -1.11
N ARG A 11 4.04 -2.91 0.11
CA ARG A 11 2.78 -3.09 0.82
C ARG A 11 2.84 -2.41 2.17
N LEU A 12 1.79 -1.66 2.51
CA LEU A 12 1.76 -0.92 3.75
C LEU A 12 1.34 -1.82 4.89
N LEU A 13 1.98 -1.56 6.02
CA LEU A 13 1.61 -2.14 7.30
C LEU A 13 0.91 -1.08 8.12
N PHE A 14 -0.18 -1.46 8.76
CA PHE A 14 -0.90 -0.59 9.67
C PHE A 14 -1.05 -1.24 11.04
N THR A 15 -1.13 -0.40 12.05
CA THR A 15 -1.36 -0.81 13.43
C THR A 15 -2.56 -0.05 13.96
N LYS A 16 -3.36 -0.70 14.81
CA LYS A 16 -4.59 -0.09 15.34
C LYS A 16 -4.32 1.22 16.10
N ASN A 17 -3.18 1.29 16.78
CA ASN A 17 -2.76 2.42 17.59
C ASN A 17 -1.41 2.95 17.11
N LYS A 18 -1.18 4.25 17.27
CA LYS A 18 0.11 4.88 16.97
C LYS A 18 1.24 4.21 17.75
N LEU A 19 2.27 3.77 17.03
CA LEU A 19 3.46 3.16 17.62
C LEU A 19 4.30 4.18 18.40
N LYS A 20 4.74 3.77 19.60
CA LYS A 20 5.78 4.45 20.38
C LYS A 20 7.14 4.29 19.68
N PRO A 21 8.14 5.17 19.95
CA PRO A 21 9.47 5.06 19.35
C PRO A 21 10.12 3.68 19.49
N ALA A 22 10.08 3.08 20.68
CA ALA A 22 10.62 1.73 20.92
C ALA A 22 9.92 0.65 20.07
N GLN A 23 8.59 0.78 19.88
CA GLN A 23 7.82 -0.15 19.07
C GLN A 23 8.13 0.02 17.57
N LYS A 24 8.47 1.23 17.11
CA LYS A 24 8.93 1.44 15.74
C LYS A 24 10.27 0.73 15.50
N THR A 25 11.21 0.84 16.44
CA THR A 25 12.49 0.12 16.37
C THR A 25 12.28 -1.39 16.36
N GLN A 26 11.42 -1.91 17.24
CA GLN A 26 11.04 -3.32 17.25
C GLN A 26 10.43 -3.77 15.92
N LEU A 27 9.51 -2.98 15.34
CA LEU A 27 8.94 -3.27 14.03
C LEU A 27 10.02 -3.36 12.95
N THR A 28 10.95 -2.41 12.91
CA THR A 28 12.05 -2.42 11.94
C THR A 28 12.93 -3.66 12.08
N ASN A 29 13.20 -4.10 13.31
CA ASN A 29 13.99 -5.32 13.53
C ASN A 29 13.26 -6.59 13.07
N VAL A 30 11.94 -6.67 13.28
CA VAL A 30 11.13 -7.79 12.81
C VAL A 30 11.07 -7.82 11.29
N LEU A 31 10.91 -6.65 10.65
CA LEU A 31 10.81 -6.51 9.19
C LEU A 31 12.18 -6.34 8.49
N GLY A 32 13.24 -6.89 9.08
CA GLY A 32 14.60 -6.78 8.53
C GLY A 32 14.73 -7.37 7.12
N ASP A 33 15.92 -7.28 6.55
CA ASP A 33 16.20 -7.60 5.15
C ASP A 33 15.93 -9.08 4.77
N ASP A 34 15.92 -9.98 5.74
CA ASP A 34 15.72 -11.43 5.53
C ASP A 34 14.25 -11.87 5.55
N VAL A 35 13.32 -10.93 5.73
CA VAL A 35 11.88 -11.27 5.74
C VAL A 35 11.37 -11.50 4.34
N GLU A 36 10.93 -12.72 4.08
CA GLU A 36 10.17 -13.05 2.87
C GLU A 36 8.68 -12.76 3.07
N TYR A 37 8.10 -12.03 2.12
CA TYR A 37 6.69 -11.73 2.10
C TYR A 37 6.15 -11.90 0.67
N THR A 38 4.99 -12.53 0.55
CA THR A 38 4.26 -12.66 -0.72
C THR A 38 2.85 -12.08 -0.56
N CYS A 39 2.33 -11.45 -1.62
CA CYS A 39 0.98 -10.90 -1.63
C CYS A 39 -0.07 -11.95 -1.23
N GLY A 40 -0.96 -11.59 -0.30
CA GLY A 40 -1.99 -12.49 0.23
C GLY A 40 -1.52 -13.34 1.42
N ALA A 41 -0.22 -13.32 1.76
CA ALA A 41 0.27 -13.95 2.97
C ALA A 41 -0.23 -13.19 4.22
N THR A 42 -0.52 -13.94 5.29
CA THR A 42 -0.82 -13.36 6.60
C THR A 42 0.49 -13.03 7.33
N LEU A 43 0.40 -12.19 8.36
CA LEU A 43 1.55 -11.86 9.22
C LEU A 43 1.56 -12.68 10.53
N GLU A 44 0.75 -13.75 10.60
CA GLU A 44 0.65 -14.59 11.81
C GLU A 44 1.93 -15.40 12.05
N GLU A 45 2.67 -15.69 10.98
CA GLU A 45 3.91 -16.47 11.02
C GLU A 45 5.14 -15.65 11.46
N PHE A 46 4.98 -14.34 11.66
CA PHE A 46 6.06 -13.46 12.07
C PHE A 46 6.29 -13.58 13.58
N GLU A 47 7.57 -13.61 13.99
CA GLU A 47 7.95 -13.60 15.40
C GLU A 47 7.82 -12.17 15.99
N TRP A 48 6.60 -11.83 16.41
CA TRP A 48 6.33 -10.54 17.04
C TRP A 48 6.84 -10.49 18.50
N PRO A 49 7.41 -9.36 18.94
CA PRO A 49 7.79 -9.16 20.34
C PRO A 49 6.60 -9.30 21.30
N GLU A 50 6.85 -9.72 22.54
CA GLU A 50 5.80 -9.77 23.57
C GLU A 50 5.12 -8.40 23.75
N ASN A 51 3.78 -8.40 23.81
CA ASN A 51 2.94 -7.21 23.91
C ASN A 51 3.07 -6.22 22.72
N PHE A 52 3.55 -6.67 21.57
CA PHE A 52 3.54 -5.84 20.36
C PHE A 52 2.11 -5.60 19.87
N PRO A 53 1.74 -4.38 19.46
CA PRO A 53 0.40 -4.11 18.92
C PRO A 53 0.17 -4.91 17.65
N THR A 54 -1.07 -5.37 17.45
CA THR A 54 -1.45 -6.10 16.24
C THR A 54 -1.10 -5.30 14.99
N VAL A 55 -0.26 -5.90 14.16
CA VAL A 55 0.13 -5.41 12.84
C VAL A 55 -0.78 -6.06 11.82
N PHE A 56 -1.26 -5.25 10.90
CA PHE A 56 -2.14 -5.68 9.84
C PHE A 56 -1.51 -5.31 8.50
N ILE A 57 -1.76 -6.17 7.53
CA ILE A 57 -1.57 -5.90 6.12
C ILE A 57 -2.92 -6.12 5.45
N ARG A 58 -3.26 -5.29 4.46
CA ARG A 58 -4.48 -5.54 3.70
C ARG A 58 -4.28 -6.80 2.88
N ASP A 59 -5.34 -7.58 2.70
CA ASP A 59 -5.36 -8.61 1.68
C ASP A 59 -5.23 -7.97 0.29
N HIS A 60 -4.27 -8.47 -0.49
CA HIS A 60 -3.97 -7.96 -1.82
C HIS A 60 -3.36 -9.08 -2.66
N THR A 61 -3.61 -9.02 -3.96
CA THR A 61 -2.97 -9.88 -4.95
C THR A 61 -1.78 -9.19 -5.60
N CYS A 62 -0.86 -9.98 -6.17
CA CYS A 62 0.25 -9.43 -6.95
C CYS A 62 -0.27 -8.48 -8.03
N TYR A 63 0.38 -7.32 -8.17
CA TYR A 63 -0.03 -6.25 -9.09
C TYR A 63 -1.33 -5.50 -8.76
N ASP A 64 -1.91 -5.73 -7.58
CA ASP A 64 -2.94 -4.82 -7.06
C ASP A 64 -2.41 -3.40 -6.98
N LYS A 65 -3.13 -2.51 -7.66
CA LYS A 65 -2.78 -1.10 -7.79
C LYS A 65 -2.96 -0.38 -6.47
N ILE A 66 -2.05 0.58 -6.27
CA ILE A 66 -1.76 1.35 -5.05
C ILE A 66 -2.91 1.44 -4.05
N GLU A 67 -2.56 1.15 -2.79
CA GLU A 67 -3.46 1.18 -1.66
C GLU A 67 -4.15 2.55 -1.52
N LYS A 68 -5.45 2.54 -1.22
CA LYS A 68 -6.32 3.72 -1.00
C LYS A 68 -5.71 4.80 -0.08
N LEU A 69 -4.70 4.43 0.73
CA LEU A 69 -3.98 5.31 1.64
C LEU A 69 -3.19 6.43 0.95
N TYR A 70 -2.65 6.21 -0.25
CA TYR A 70 -1.90 7.24 -0.98
C TYR A 70 -2.77 8.49 -1.21
N TYR A 71 -3.97 8.27 -1.75
CA TYR A 71 -4.94 9.32 -2.05
C TYR A 71 -5.62 9.91 -0.80
N SER A 72 -5.58 9.23 0.35
CA SER A 72 -6.14 9.77 1.60
C SER A 72 -5.16 10.65 2.38
N CYS A 73 -3.91 10.76 1.94
CA CYS A 73 -2.84 11.46 2.65
C CYS A 73 -2.44 12.81 2.00
N ASP A 74 -3.25 13.36 1.09
CA ASP A 74 -2.96 14.60 0.33
C ASP A 74 -1.58 14.59 -0.35
N TYR A 75 -1.11 13.43 -0.82
CA TYR A 75 0.04 13.36 -1.71
C TYR A 75 -0.34 13.84 -3.11
N GLU A 76 0.69 14.12 -3.93
CA GLU A 76 0.51 14.49 -5.34
C GLU A 76 -0.36 13.46 -6.06
N ASP A 77 -1.31 13.92 -6.87
CA ASP A 77 -2.16 12.99 -7.60
C ASP A 77 -1.33 12.17 -8.60
N ILE A 78 -1.57 10.86 -8.62
CA ILE A 78 -1.03 9.93 -9.63
C ILE A 78 -2.17 9.09 -10.18
N CYS A 79 -1.95 8.47 -11.34
CA CYS A 79 -2.96 7.61 -11.94
C CYS A 79 -3.15 6.33 -11.11
N ILE A 80 -4.37 6.07 -10.66
CA ILE A 80 -4.76 4.86 -9.91
C ILE A 80 -4.39 3.56 -10.62
N TYR A 81 -4.20 3.59 -11.93
CA TYR A 81 -3.85 2.41 -12.71
C TYR A 81 -2.36 2.27 -13.02
N CYS A 82 -1.63 3.33 -13.31
CA CYS A 82 -0.24 3.20 -13.77
C CYS A 82 0.76 3.96 -12.91
N SER A 83 0.30 4.63 -11.85
CA SER A 83 1.13 5.39 -10.92
C SER A 83 1.94 6.52 -11.56
N LYS A 84 1.62 6.88 -12.82
CA LYS A 84 2.18 8.06 -13.48
C LYS A 84 1.40 9.28 -13.05
N ASP A 85 2.12 10.36 -12.82
CA ASP A 85 1.65 11.74 -12.57
C ASP A 85 1.32 12.50 -13.86
N SER A 86 1.68 11.94 -15.03
CA SER A 86 1.49 12.57 -16.34
C SER A 86 0.11 12.30 -16.95
N ASN A 87 -0.44 13.33 -17.60
CA ASN A 87 -1.71 13.29 -18.34
C ASN A 87 -2.92 12.85 -17.48
N LEU A 88 -2.94 13.24 -16.20
CA LEU A 88 -4.09 13.04 -15.33
C LEU A 88 -5.27 13.86 -15.82
N VAL A 89 -6.45 13.26 -15.77
CA VAL A 89 -7.70 13.94 -16.06
C VAL A 89 -8.18 14.60 -14.78
N GLU A 90 -8.50 15.89 -14.86
CA GLU A 90 -9.11 16.63 -13.75
C GLU A 90 -10.41 15.96 -13.30
N ILE A 91 -10.56 15.76 -12.00
CA ILE A 91 -11.73 15.14 -11.41
C ILE A 91 -12.61 16.25 -10.86
N GLU A 92 -13.76 16.47 -11.49
CA GLU A 92 -14.66 17.57 -11.11
C GLU A 92 -15.25 17.41 -9.70
N ASP A 93 -15.29 16.20 -9.13
CA ASP A 93 -16.06 15.92 -7.91
C ASP A 93 -15.30 15.26 -6.73
N ASN A 94 -13.98 15.01 -6.79
CA ASN A 94 -13.24 14.22 -5.77
C ASN A 94 -13.85 12.85 -5.39
N VAL A 95 -14.92 12.42 -6.07
CA VAL A 95 -15.60 11.13 -5.85
C VAL A 95 -14.80 9.97 -6.46
N PHE A 96 -13.90 10.26 -7.39
CA PHE A 96 -13.12 9.25 -8.10
C PHE A 96 -11.63 9.45 -7.85
N TYR A 97 -10.86 8.37 -7.88
CA TYR A 97 -9.40 8.43 -7.85
C TYR A 97 -8.83 8.96 -9.17
N PRO A 98 -7.75 9.77 -9.13
CA PRO A 98 -7.10 10.30 -10.34
C PRO A 98 -6.71 9.23 -11.34
N GLN A 99 -6.88 9.54 -12.62
CA GLN A 99 -6.66 8.62 -13.72
C GLN A 99 -6.03 9.34 -14.91
N CYS A 100 -5.04 8.72 -15.54
CA CYS A 100 -4.45 9.27 -16.77
C CYS A 100 -5.23 8.89 -18.03
N GLN A 101 -5.14 9.75 -19.05
CA GLN A 101 -5.80 9.53 -20.35
C GLN A 101 -5.39 8.21 -21.02
N GLU A 102 -4.13 7.77 -20.86
CA GLU A 102 -3.66 6.48 -21.39
C GLU A 102 -4.44 5.29 -20.80
N CYS A 103 -4.76 5.34 -19.50
CA CYS A 103 -5.49 4.26 -18.84
C CYS A 103 -6.97 4.28 -19.21
N ILE A 104 -7.56 5.47 -19.42
CA ILE A 104 -8.92 5.61 -19.96
C ILE A 104 -9.00 5.01 -21.37
N ASN A 105 -8.04 5.35 -22.23
CA ASN A 105 -7.98 4.84 -23.60
C ASN A 105 -7.80 3.31 -23.66
N LYS A 106 -7.20 2.71 -22.62
CA LYS A 106 -7.08 1.26 -22.43
C LYS A 106 -8.36 0.61 -21.88
N GLY A 107 -9.46 1.36 -21.72
CA GLY A 107 -10.73 0.87 -21.22
C GLY A 107 -10.76 0.62 -19.71
N ARG A 108 -9.93 1.31 -18.93
CA ARG A 108 -9.97 1.20 -17.46
C ARG A 108 -11.10 2.06 -16.90
N ASN A 109 -11.94 1.46 -16.06
CA ASN A 109 -13.09 2.13 -15.44
C ASN A 109 -12.65 3.20 -14.44
N LYS A 110 -13.54 4.14 -14.08
CA LYS A 110 -13.30 5.02 -12.94
C LYS A 110 -13.44 4.24 -11.64
N ILE A 111 -12.65 4.58 -10.62
CA ILE A 111 -12.73 3.97 -9.28
C ILE A 111 -13.11 5.06 -8.29
N ALA A 112 -14.09 4.78 -7.42
CA ALA A 112 -14.49 5.63 -6.30
C ALA A 112 -13.92 5.13 -4.96
#